data_AF-A0A1N7JD47-F1
#
_entry.id   AF-A0A1N7JD47-F1
#
_cell.length_a   1.000
_cell.length_b   1.000
_cell.length_c   1.000
_cell.angle_alpha   90.00
_cell.angle_beta   90.00
_cell.angle_gamma   90.00
#
_symmetry.space_group_name_H-M   'P 1'
#
loop_
_entity.id
_entity.type
_entity.pdbx_description
1 polymer ?
#
loop_
_entity_poly.entity_id
_entity_poly.type
_entity_poly.pdbx_seq_one_letter_code
_entity_poly.pdbx_strand_id
1 'polypeptide(L)'
;MALIHLQGQVTCRTPQERRDVLALLPMHLRQSLRDPGCLFFDLKQADDPMHWQIDAGFASRAAHADYEARTAKSTWGQVTLRLHQSAEIREVQPQITPETPADQRALYLLNRAAFGGTGEAELVDALRASGDLALSLVARFGRAYLGHIAFSPIAAPFPAWALAPVAVRDAVRQQGLAAALVRAGLAQARARGIEAVFVLGDPAYYGRFGFSVGAAQGYECPYAGPYFQMLALNDAALPKGALRYAAPFDALED
;
A
#
# COMPACT_ATOMS: atom_id res chain seq x y z
N MET A 1 11.64 5.42 -4.60
CA MET A 1 11.38 4.00 -4.28
C MET A 1 11.61 3.19 -5.53
N ALA A 2 12.21 2.00 -5.48
CA ALA A 2 12.29 1.10 -6.64
C ALA A 2 12.02 -0.32 -6.18
N LEU A 3 10.99 -0.94 -6.76
CA LEU A 3 10.64 -2.34 -6.55
C LEU A 3 11.36 -3.18 -7.61
N ILE A 4 11.55 -4.47 -7.32
CA ILE A 4 12.12 -5.40 -8.29
C ILE A 4 11.03 -6.32 -8.82
N HIS A 5 10.92 -6.38 -10.14
CA HIS A 5 10.05 -7.30 -10.85
C HIS A 5 10.90 -8.35 -11.55
N LEU A 6 10.76 -9.61 -11.14
CA LEU A 6 11.31 -10.77 -11.85
C LEU A 6 10.18 -11.39 -12.66
N GLN A 7 10.38 -11.45 -13.98
CA GLN A 7 9.55 -12.22 -14.88
C GLN A 7 10.41 -13.28 -15.56
N GLY A 8 9.91 -14.50 -15.66
CA GLY A 8 10.71 -15.56 -16.27
C GLY A 8 9.93 -16.78 -16.66
N GLN A 9 10.65 -17.77 -17.15
CA GLN A 9 10.10 -19.05 -17.54
C GLN A 9 10.98 -20.19 -17.05
N VAL A 10 10.34 -21.30 -16.68
CA VAL A 10 11.00 -22.57 -16.36
C VAL A 10 10.51 -23.60 -17.35
N THR A 11 11.44 -24.19 -18.11
CA THR A 11 11.13 -25.22 -19.11
C THR A 11 11.66 -26.57 -18.66
N CYS A 12 10.74 -27.52 -18.47
CA CYS A 12 11.06 -28.93 -18.29
C CYS A 12 11.27 -29.56 -19.67
N ARG A 13 12.27 -30.42 -19.81
CA ARG A 13 12.54 -31.21 -21.02
C ARG A 13 12.06 -32.65 -20.89
N THR A 14 11.91 -33.13 -19.66
CA THR A 14 11.49 -34.52 -19.38
C THR A 14 10.30 -34.58 -18.42
N PRO A 15 9.46 -35.64 -18.49
CA PRO A 15 8.40 -35.87 -17.51
C PRO A 15 8.90 -35.95 -16.07
N GLN A 16 10.15 -36.39 -15.85
CA GLN A 16 10.74 -36.44 -14.51
C GLN A 16 10.97 -35.04 -13.94
N GLU A 17 11.56 -34.13 -14.71
CA GLU A 17 11.76 -32.73 -14.29
C GLU A 17 10.43 -32.06 -13.94
N ARG A 18 9.38 -32.32 -14.74
CA ARG A 18 8.03 -31.83 -14.44
C ARG A 18 7.50 -32.37 -13.11
N ARG A 19 7.71 -33.66 -12.81
CA ARG A 19 7.32 -34.26 -11.53
C ARG A 19 8.05 -33.61 -10.37
N ASP A 20 9.35 -33.37 -10.51
CA ASP A 20 10.16 -32.74 -9.47
C ASP A 20 9.72 -31.30 -9.19
N VAL A 21 9.43 -30.51 -10.24
CA VAL A 21 8.87 -29.15 -10.11
C VAL A 21 7.54 -29.19 -9.35
N LEU A 22 6.60 -30.05 -9.76
CA LEU A 22 5.30 -30.17 -9.11
C LEU A 22 5.42 -30.60 -7.63
N ALA A 23 6.36 -31.49 -7.31
CA ALA A 23 6.58 -31.95 -5.95
C ALA A 23 7.16 -30.87 -5.03
N LEU A 24 8.09 -30.05 -5.54
CA LEU A 24 8.80 -29.05 -4.73
C LEU A 24 8.09 -27.69 -4.68
N LEU A 25 7.24 -27.38 -5.67
CA LEU A 25 6.59 -26.08 -5.81
C LEU A 25 5.84 -25.60 -4.56
N PRO A 26 4.99 -26.41 -3.90
CA PRO A 26 4.25 -25.93 -2.73
C PRO A 26 5.13 -25.52 -1.56
N MET A 27 6.31 -26.12 -1.43
CA MET A 27 7.28 -25.74 -0.40
C MET A 27 8.02 -24.45 -0.79
N HIS A 28 8.46 -24.34 -2.05
CA HIS A 28 9.14 -23.15 -2.55
C HIS A 28 8.26 -21.90 -2.49
N LEU A 29 6.98 -21.99 -2.86
CA LEU A 29 6.03 -20.88 -2.75
C LEU A 29 5.88 -20.43 -1.29
N ARG A 30 5.72 -21.37 -0.35
CA ARG A 30 5.62 -21.05 1.09
C ARG A 30 6.88 -20.40 1.64
N GLN A 31 8.06 -20.84 1.21
CA GLN A 31 9.33 -20.23 1.61
C GLN A 31 9.49 -18.83 1.04
N SER A 32 9.21 -18.66 -0.26
CA SER A 32 9.35 -17.38 -0.96
C SER A 32 8.43 -16.33 -0.34
N LEU A 33 7.17 -16.65 -0.06
CA LEU A 33 6.23 -15.72 0.60
C LEU A 33 6.57 -15.40 2.06
N ARG A 34 7.50 -16.15 2.69
CA ARG A 34 8.03 -15.85 4.03
C ARG A 34 9.29 -14.99 3.99
N ASP A 35 9.92 -14.82 2.82
CA ASP A 35 11.06 -13.92 2.69
C ASP A 35 10.57 -12.48 2.97
N PRO A 36 11.15 -11.75 3.93
CA PRO A 36 10.62 -10.46 4.39
C PRO A 36 10.37 -9.43 3.29
N GLY A 37 11.17 -9.47 2.22
CA GLY A 37 11.04 -8.56 1.09
C GLY A 37 10.34 -9.12 -0.14
N CYS A 38 9.83 -10.36 -0.10
CA CYS A 38 9.01 -10.91 -1.19
C CYS A 38 7.56 -10.40 -1.07
N LEU A 39 7.14 -9.61 -2.05
CA LEU A 39 5.82 -8.98 -2.07
C LEU A 39 4.75 -9.93 -2.60
N PHE A 40 5.09 -10.68 -3.65
CA PHE A 40 4.31 -11.78 -4.22
C PHE A 40 5.27 -12.71 -4.99
N PHE A 41 4.86 -13.96 -5.15
CA PHE A 41 5.57 -14.94 -5.97
C PHE A 41 4.55 -15.88 -6.60
N ASP A 42 4.38 -15.78 -7.91
CA ASP A 42 3.46 -16.61 -8.68
C ASP A 42 4.25 -17.49 -9.65
N LEU A 43 3.87 -18.77 -9.68
CA LEU A 43 4.30 -19.70 -10.71
C LEU A 43 3.06 -20.28 -11.39
N LYS A 44 2.85 -19.94 -12.66
CA LYS A 44 1.69 -20.37 -13.43
C LYS A 44 2.12 -21.37 -14.49
N GLN A 45 1.43 -22.51 -14.55
CA GLN A 45 1.63 -23.45 -15.65
C GLN A 45 1.08 -22.83 -16.94
N ALA A 46 1.85 -22.90 -18.03
CA ALA A 46 1.39 -22.50 -19.34
C ALA A 46 0.48 -23.59 -19.96
N ASP A 47 -0.05 -23.33 -21.17
CA ASP A 47 -0.85 -24.33 -21.89
C ASP A 47 -0.06 -25.61 -22.16
N ASP A 48 1.24 -25.47 -22.47
CA ASP A 48 2.16 -26.59 -22.47
C ASP A 48 2.54 -26.97 -21.03
N PRO A 49 2.21 -28.19 -20.56
CA PRO A 49 2.47 -28.61 -19.19
C PRO A 49 3.97 -28.69 -18.83
N MET A 50 4.86 -28.60 -19.82
CA MET A 50 6.31 -28.56 -19.65
C MET A 50 6.85 -27.15 -19.40
N HIS A 51 6.03 -26.11 -19.58
CA HIS A 51 6.42 -24.71 -19.43
C HIS A 51 5.70 -24.04 -18.25
N TRP A 52 6.44 -23.25 -17.50
CA TRP A 52 5.93 -22.47 -16.37
C TRP A 52 6.38 -21.03 -16.48
N GLN A 53 5.50 -20.10 -16.13
CA GLN A 53 5.79 -18.67 -16.05
C GLN A 53 6.01 -18.27 -14.59
N ILE A 54 7.11 -17.56 -14.32
CA ILE A 54 7.42 -16.94 -13.04
C ILE A 54 7.02 -15.47 -13.12
N ASP A 55 6.30 -15.01 -12.11
CA ASP A 55 6.01 -13.60 -11.86
C ASP A 55 6.22 -13.30 -10.38
N ALA A 56 7.28 -12.57 -10.05
CA ALA A 56 7.66 -12.32 -8.67
C ALA A 56 8.04 -10.85 -8.44
N GLY A 57 7.60 -10.33 -7.30
CA GLY A 57 7.83 -8.95 -6.90
C GLY A 57 8.57 -8.87 -5.59
N PHE A 58 9.60 -8.02 -5.53
CA PHE A 58 10.40 -7.79 -4.33
C PHE A 58 10.45 -6.32 -3.94
N ALA A 59 10.53 -6.07 -2.65
CA ALA A 59 10.54 -4.75 -2.05
C ALA A 59 11.80 -3.93 -2.38
N SER A 60 12.89 -4.58 -2.78
CA SER A 60 14.15 -3.92 -3.14
C SER A 60 15.10 -4.90 -3.85
N ARG A 61 16.20 -4.38 -4.39
CA ARG A 61 17.31 -5.19 -4.94
C ARG A 61 17.97 -6.08 -3.88
N ALA A 62 18.09 -5.59 -2.65
CA ALA A 62 18.60 -6.39 -1.53
C ALA A 62 17.68 -7.57 -1.22
N ALA A 63 16.36 -7.32 -1.14
CA ALA A 63 15.38 -8.38 -0.91
C ALA A 63 15.40 -9.47 -1.99
N HIS A 64 15.58 -9.07 -3.26
CA HIS A 64 15.76 -10.02 -4.37
C HIS A 64 17.05 -10.85 -4.19
N ALA A 65 18.17 -10.20 -3.87
CA ALA A 65 19.44 -10.90 -3.65
C ALA A 65 19.37 -11.91 -2.48
N ASP A 66 18.68 -11.57 -1.39
CA ASP A 66 18.44 -12.48 -0.27
C ASP A 66 17.61 -13.70 -0.71
N TYR A 67 16.53 -13.47 -1.47
CA TYR A 67 15.72 -14.52 -2.07
C TYR A 67 16.56 -15.45 -2.98
N GLU A 68 17.42 -14.88 -3.84
CA GLU A 68 18.30 -15.65 -4.73
C GLU A 68 19.28 -16.50 -3.92
N ALA A 69 19.95 -15.90 -2.93
CA ALA A 69 20.93 -16.59 -2.09
C ALA A 69 20.31 -17.74 -1.29
N ARG A 70 19.07 -17.58 -0.80
CA ARG A 70 18.31 -18.66 -0.15
C ARG A 70 17.92 -19.73 -1.16
N THR A 71 17.36 -19.33 -2.29
CA THR A 71 16.84 -20.24 -3.31
C THR A 71 17.95 -21.11 -3.88
N ALA A 72 19.14 -20.56 -4.13
CA ALA A 72 20.30 -21.31 -4.60
C ALA A 72 20.73 -22.46 -3.67
N LYS A 73 20.42 -22.34 -2.36
CA LYS A 73 20.76 -23.35 -1.33
C LYS A 73 19.62 -24.35 -1.06
N SER A 74 18.43 -24.14 -1.63
CA SER A 74 17.26 -24.98 -1.38
C SER A 74 17.20 -26.19 -2.31
N THR A 75 16.43 -27.22 -1.94
CA THR A 75 16.13 -28.36 -2.82
C THR A 75 15.49 -27.90 -4.14
N TRP A 76 14.64 -26.87 -4.08
CA TRP A 76 14.08 -26.24 -5.28
C TRP A 76 15.19 -25.71 -6.19
N GLY A 77 16.11 -24.89 -5.67
CA GLY A 77 17.20 -24.34 -6.47
C GLY A 77 18.08 -25.44 -7.08
N GLN A 78 18.43 -26.47 -6.30
CA GLN A 78 19.24 -27.59 -6.80
C GLN A 78 18.61 -28.33 -8.00
N VAL A 79 17.28 -28.45 -8.02
CA VAL A 79 16.52 -29.05 -9.12
C VAL A 79 16.32 -28.07 -10.27
N THR A 80 15.82 -26.86 -9.97
CA THR A 80 15.40 -25.93 -11.02
C THR A 80 16.56 -25.23 -11.71
N LEU A 81 17.71 -25.02 -11.05
CA LEU A 81 18.91 -24.43 -11.70
C LEU A 81 19.41 -25.23 -12.91
N ARG A 82 19.03 -26.51 -13.01
CA ARG A 82 19.36 -27.39 -14.15
C ARG A 82 18.38 -27.25 -15.33
N LEU A 83 17.22 -26.65 -15.08
CA LEU A 83 16.19 -26.41 -16.09
C LEU A 83 16.56 -25.21 -16.95
N HIS A 84 16.04 -25.18 -18.18
CA HIS A 84 16.20 -23.99 -19.02
C HIS A 84 15.36 -22.86 -18.44
N GLN A 85 16.05 -21.81 -18.00
CA GLN A 85 15.44 -20.62 -17.43
C GLN A 85 15.81 -19.40 -18.24
N SER A 86 14.80 -18.62 -18.60
CA SER A 86 14.99 -17.23 -19.01
C SER A 86 14.35 -16.37 -17.94
N ALA A 87 15.08 -15.43 -17.36
CA ALA A 87 14.55 -14.49 -16.40
C ALA A 87 14.98 -13.08 -16.77
N GLU A 88 14.06 -12.15 -16.67
CA GLU A 88 14.27 -10.73 -16.81
C GLU A 88 13.94 -10.06 -15.47
N ILE A 89 14.85 -9.21 -15.02
CA ILE A 89 14.72 -8.48 -13.76
C ILE A 89 14.72 -7.00 -14.07
N ARG A 90 13.66 -6.30 -13.66
CA ARG A 90 13.49 -4.86 -13.89
C ARG A 90 13.20 -4.13 -12.60
N GLU A 91 13.63 -2.87 -12.56
CA GLU A 91 13.16 -1.92 -11.55
C GLU A 91 11.83 -1.32 -11.98
N VAL A 92 10.87 -1.31 -11.06
CA VAL A 92 9.51 -0.81 -11.33
C VAL A 92 9.05 0.12 -10.21
N GLN A 93 8.06 0.96 -10.52
CA GLN A 93 7.36 1.80 -9.55
C GLN A 93 6.00 1.19 -9.22
N PRO A 94 5.51 1.34 -7.98
CA PRO A 94 4.13 0.99 -7.67
C PRO A 94 3.18 1.93 -8.41
N GLN A 95 2.03 1.39 -8.83
CA GLN A 95 0.95 2.17 -9.41
C GLN A 95 0.06 2.71 -8.29
N ILE A 96 -0.21 4.02 -8.29
CA ILE A 96 -1.17 4.65 -7.38
C ILE A 96 -2.44 4.96 -8.16
N THR A 97 -3.55 4.33 -7.78
CA THR A 97 -4.85 4.45 -8.46
C THR A 97 -5.97 4.65 -7.45
N PRO A 98 -7.13 5.18 -7.86
CA PRO A 98 -8.34 5.09 -7.05
C PRO A 98 -8.68 3.64 -6.69
N GLU A 99 -9.27 3.46 -5.51
CA GLU A 99 -9.84 2.20 -5.07
C GLU A 99 -11.00 1.76 -5.97
N THR A 100 -11.11 0.44 -6.16
CA THR A 100 -12.26 -0.26 -6.74
C THR A 100 -12.90 -1.21 -5.71
N PRO A 101 -14.15 -1.67 -5.91
CA PRO A 101 -14.78 -2.64 -5.00
C PRO A 101 -13.99 -3.94 -4.80
N ALA A 102 -13.19 -4.36 -5.79
CA ALA A 102 -12.36 -5.55 -5.69
C ALA A 102 -11.18 -5.41 -4.70
N ASP A 103 -10.82 -4.18 -4.33
CA ASP A 103 -9.70 -3.88 -3.44
C ASP A 103 -10.08 -3.94 -1.96
N GLN A 104 -11.36 -3.72 -1.62
CA GLN A 104 -11.85 -3.45 -0.26
C GLN A 104 -11.35 -4.47 0.77
N ARG A 105 -11.49 -5.78 0.48
CA ARG A 105 -11.03 -6.84 1.39
C ARG A 105 -9.52 -6.80 1.62
N ALA A 106 -8.74 -6.51 0.58
CA ALA A 106 -7.29 -6.44 0.69
C ALA A 106 -6.85 -5.18 1.45
N LEU A 107 -7.56 -4.06 1.25
CA LEU A 107 -7.33 -2.81 1.96
C LEU A 107 -7.69 -2.92 3.44
N TYR A 108 -8.77 -3.62 3.78
CA TYR A 108 -9.11 -3.94 5.18
C TYR A 108 -7.94 -4.68 5.86
N LEU A 109 -7.43 -5.74 5.22
CA LEU A 109 -6.31 -6.52 5.76
C LEU A 109 -5.02 -5.70 5.86
N LEU A 110 -4.76 -4.83 4.88
CA LEU A 110 -3.59 -3.95 4.87
C LEU A 110 -3.64 -2.93 6.02
N ASN A 111 -4.77 -2.25 6.21
CA ASN A 111 -4.96 -1.31 7.32
C ASN A 111 -4.80 -2.04 8.65
N ARG A 112 -5.48 -3.18 8.83
CA ARG A 112 -5.36 -3.97 10.06
C ARG A 112 -3.92 -4.36 10.39
N ALA A 113 -3.17 -4.78 9.38
CA ALA A 113 -1.76 -5.14 9.55
C ALA A 113 -0.88 -3.90 9.84
N ALA A 114 -1.16 -2.76 9.22
CA ALA A 114 -0.33 -1.56 9.36
C ALA A 114 -0.46 -0.92 10.75
N PHE A 115 -1.66 -0.94 11.33
CA PHE A 115 -1.99 -0.32 12.62
C PHE A 115 -2.05 -1.31 13.80
N GLY A 116 -2.09 -2.61 13.53
CA GLY A 116 -2.08 -3.65 14.58
C GLY A 116 -3.45 -3.90 15.24
N GLY A 117 -4.51 -3.21 14.80
CA GLY A 117 -5.88 -3.33 15.27
C GLY A 117 -6.87 -3.20 14.12
N THR A 118 -8.18 -3.31 14.39
CA THR A 118 -9.21 -3.20 13.34
C THR A 118 -9.75 -1.79 13.15
N GLY A 119 -9.47 -0.85 14.06
CA GLY A 119 -10.05 0.50 14.09
C GLY A 119 -9.97 1.24 12.74
N GLU A 120 -8.78 1.38 12.15
CA GLU A 120 -8.62 2.08 10.88
C GLU A 120 -9.23 1.33 9.70
N ALA A 121 -9.25 0.00 9.76
CA ALA A 121 -9.86 -0.82 8.73
C ALA A 121 -11.40 -0.71 8.77
N GLU A 122 -11.99 -0.75 9.96
CA GLU A 122 -13.41 -0.57 10.21
C GLU A 122 -13.86 0.86 9.92
N LEU A 123 -13.04 1.86 10.26
CA LEU A 123 -13.27 3.26 9.89
C LEU A 123 -13.44 3.42 8.38
N VAL A 124 -12.51 2.88 7.59
CA VAL A 124 -12.55 2.97 6.13
C VAL A 124 -13.80 2.28 5.56
N ASP A 125 -14.16 1.12 6.09
CA ASP A 125 -15.37 0.40 5.66
C ASP A 125 -16.65 1.15 6.03
N ALA A 126 -16.71 1.72 7.23
CA ALA A 126 -17.83 2.52 7.70
C ALA A 126 -17.99 3.82 6.90
N LEU A 127 -16.90 4.54 6.61
CA LEU A 127 -16.90 5.72 5.72
C LEU A 127 -17.41 5.37 4.33
N ARG A 128 -17.01 4.20 3.79
CA ARG A 128 -17.49 3.75 2.50
C ARG A 128 -18.99 3.44 2.52
N ALA A 129 -19.46 2.76 3.57
CA ALA A 129 -20.85 2.40 3.74
C ALA A 129 -21.78 3.62 3.95
N SER A 130 -21.29 4.66 4.64
CA SER A 130 -22.04 5.91 4.86
C SER A 130 -21.99 6.88 3.67
N GLY A 131 -21.13 6.62 2.68
CA GLY A 131 -20.91 7.53 1.55
C GLY A 131 -19.94 8.69 1.85
N ASP A 132 -19.29 8.66 3.02
CA ASP A 132 -18.35 9.70 3.47
C ASP A 132 -16.88 9.40 3.09
N LEU A 133 -16.62 8.38 2.27
CA LEU A 133 -15.29 8.11 1.71
C LEU A 133 -15.07 8.94 0.44
N ALA A 134 -14.64 10.20 0.59
CA ALA A 134 -14.46 11.13 -0.53
C ALA A 134 -13.35 10.71 -1.50
N LEU A 135 -12.23 10.17 -0.99
CA LEU A 135 -11.13 9.66 -1.80
C LEU A 135 -10.49 8.46 -1.11
N SER A 136 -10.17 7.44 -1.89
CA SER A 136 -9.42 6.27 -1.45
C SER A 136 -8.44 5.90 -2.55
N LEU A 137 -7.15 5.97 -2.26
CA LEU A 137 -6.08 5.63 -3.20
C LEU A 137 -5.34 4.40 -2.71
N VAL A 138 -5.01 3.52 -3.64
CA VAL A 138 -4.26 2.30 -3.40
C VAL A 138 -2.95 2.32 -4.18
N ALA A 139 -1.85 1.94 -3.52
CA ALA A 139 -0.58 1.64 -4.17
C ALA A 139 -0.45 0.13 -4.42
N ARG A 140 -0.30 -0.27 -5.69
CA ARG A 140 -0.24 -1.66 -6.12
C ARG A 140 1.03 -1.98 -6.90
N PHE A 141 1.46 -3.24 -6.80
CA PHE A 141 2.44 -3.83 -7.71
C PHE A 141 2.07 -5.29 -7.96
N GLY A 142 1.75 -5.62 -9.22
CA GLY A 142 1.16 -6.91 -9.55
C GLY A 142 -0.10 -7.17 -8.72
N ARG A 143 -0.12 -8.31 -8.02
CA ARG A 143 -1.19 -8.67 -7.09
C ARG A 143 -1.00 -8.15 -5.65
N ALA A 144 0.12 -7.50 -5.36
CA ALA A 144 0.41 -7.01 -4.01
C ALA A 144 -0.17 -5.60 -3.78
N TYR A 145 -0.82 -5.45 -2.64
CA TYR A 145 -1.26 -4.17 -2.08
C TYR A 145 -0.16 -3.66 -1.15
N LEU A 146 0.36 -2.47 -1.46
CA LEU A 146 1.57 -1.95 -0.83
C LEU A 146 1.28 -0.76 0.08
N GLY A 147 0.23 0.00 -0.21
CA GLY A 147 -0.17 1.12 0.59
C GLY A 147 -1.59 1.59 0.28
N HIS A 148 -2.16 2.33 1.21
CA HIS A 148 -3.51 2.86 1.15
C HIS A 148 -3.54 4.24 1.80
N ILE A 149 -4.32 5.16 1.25
CA ILE A 149 -4.64 6.44 1.87
C ILE A 149 -6.11 6.76 1.62
N ALA A 150 -6.80 7.25 2.65
CA ALA A 150 -8.18 7.70 2.54
C ALA A 150 -8.37 9.14 2.99
N PHE A 151 -9.38 9.76 2.41
CA PHE A 151 -9.87 11.08 2.78
C PHE A 151 -11.39 11.06 2.89
N SER A 152 -11.91 11.81 3.85
CA SER A 152 -13.34 11.96 4.12
C SER A 152 -13.72 13.43 4.28
N PRO A 153 -14.96 13.85 3.97
CA PRO A 153 -15.41 15.20 4.20
C PRO A 153 -15.39 15.58 5.69
N ILE A 154 -15.03 16.83 5.96
CA ILE A 154 -15.27 17.49 7.25
C ILE A 154 -16.34 18.53 7.03
N ALA A 155 -17.35 18.57 7.90
CA ALA A 155 -18.32 19.65 7.91
C ALA A 155 -17.64 20.91 8.47
N ALA A 156 -17.46 21.90 7.60
CA ALA A 156 -16.87 23.21 7.87
C ALA A 156 -17.53 24.26 6.95
N PRO A 157 -17.35 25.57 7.19
CA PRO A 157 -17.86 26.63 6.31
C PRO A 157 -17.20 26.70 4.93
N PHE A 158 -16.26 25.80 4.64
CA PHE A 158 -15.49 25.69 3.40
C PHE A 158 -15.25 24.20 3.07
N PRO A 159 -14.99 23.85 1.80
CA PRO A 159 -14.65 22.48 1.41
C PRO A 159 -13.38 21.99 2.12
N ALA A 160 -13.53 21.02 3.01
CA ALA A 160 -12.44 20.47 3.81
C ALA A 160 -12.51 18.95 3.88
N TRP A 161 -11.34 18.30 3.91
CA TRP A 161 -11.23 16.85 4.11
C TRP A 161 -10.37 16.50 5.32
N ALA A 162 -10.68 15.39 5.97
CA ALA A 162 -9.76 14.69 6.88
C ALA A 162 -8.90 13.71 6.07
N LEU A 163 -7.63 13.62 6.40
CA LEU A 163 -6.71 12.59 5.89
C LEU A 163 -6.57 11.50 6.96
N ALA A 164 -7.21 10.36 6.76
CA ALA A 164 -7.04 9.17 7.58
C ALA A 164 -7.69 7.94 6.92
N PRO A 165 -7.06 6.75 6.99
CA PRO A 165 -5.68 6.48 7.43
C PRO A 165 -4.64 6.67 6.30
N VAL A 166 -3.36 6.52 6.64
CA VAL A 166 -2.27 6.22 5.69
C VAL A 166 -1.61 4.91 6.11
N ALA A 167 -1.86 3.82 5.38
CA ALA A 167 -1.27 2.53 5.64
C ALA A 167 -0.19 2.20 4.61
N VAL A 168 0.94 1.64 5.07
CA VAL A 168 1.98 1.10 4.20
C VAL A 168 2.45 -0.26 4.70
N ARG A 169 2.50 -1.24 3.80
CA ARG A 169 2.98 -2.60 4.08
C ARG A 169 4.41 -2.55 4.60
N ASP A 170 4.69 -3.28 5.67
CA ASP A 170 5.95 -3.24 6.41
C ASP A 170 7.18 -3.42 5.52
N ALA A 171 7.12 -4.38 4.58
CA ALA A 171 8.21 -4.68 3.64
C ALA A 171 8.66 -3.47 2.78
N VAL A 172 7.82 -2.45 2.60
CA VAL A 172 8.10 -1.26 1.78
C VAL A 172 8.06 0.05 2.59
N ARG A 173 8.05 -0.02 3.93
CA ARG A 173 8.16 1.16 4.80
C ARG A 173 9.53 1.84 4.62
N GLN A 174 9.57 3.13 4.96
CA GLN A 174 10.77 3.98 4.84
C GLN A 174 11.34 4.13 3.41
N GLN A 175 10.63 3.68 2.38
CA GLN A 175 11.05 3.84 0.98
C GLN A 175 10.38 5.02 0.26
N GLY A 176 9.55 5.80 0.96
CA GLY A 176 8.87 6.98 0.43
C GLY A 176 7.44 6.75 -0.08
N LEU A 177 6.88 5.54 0.01
CA LEU A 177 5.54 5.24 -0.52
C LEU A 177 4.42 6.06 0.13
N ALA A 178 4.43 6.19 1.47
CA ALA A 178 3.46 7.02 2.18
C ALA A 178 3.49 8.48 1.71
N ALA A 179 4.69 9.02 1.46
CA ALA A 179 4.84 10.38 0.94
C ALA A 179 4.29 10.53 -0.49
N ALA A 180 4.47 9.52 -1.34
CA ALA A 180 3.87 9.51 -2.68
C ALA A 180 2.33 9.47 -2.61
N LEU A 181 1.77 8.65 -1.72
CA LEU A 181 0.32 8.56 -1.48
C LEU A 181 -0.26 9.89 -0.97
N VAL A 182 0.37 10.52 0.03
CA VAL A 182 -0.04 11.83 0.56
C VAL A 182 -0.02 12.89 -0.54
N ARG A 183 1.07 12.97 -1.32
CA ARG A 183 1.17 13.94 -2.44
C ARG A 183 0.09 13.70 -3.50
N ALA A 184 -0.17 12.45 -3.87
CA ALA A 184 -1.21 12.09 -4.83
C ALA A 184 -2.62 12.46 -4.32
N GLY A 185 -2.90 12.19 -3.04
CA GLY A 185 -4.15 12.54 -2.39
C GLY A 185 -4.38 14.06 -2.34
N LEU A 186 -3.37 14.83 -1.93
CA LEU A 186 -3.43 16.29 -1.92
C LEU A 186 -3.59 16.90 -3.31
N ALA A 187 -2.99 16.30 -4.34
CA ALA A 187 -3.19 16.74 -5.72
C ALA A 187 -4.65 16.54 -6.16
N GLN A 188 -5.26 15.40 -5.81
CA GLN A 188 -6.69 15.16 -6.08
C GLN A 188 -7.61 16.07 -5.27
N ALA A 189 -7.29 16.33 -4.00
CA ALA A 189 -8.05 17.28 -3.19
C ALA A 189 -8.08 18.67 -3.84
N ARG A 190 -6.92 19.19 -4.27
CA ARG A 190 -6.82 20.46 -5.02
C ARG A 190 -7.66 20.44 -6.30
N ALA A 191 -7.57 19.37 -7.08
CA ALA A 191 -8.32 19.24 -8.33
C ALA A 191 -9.85 19.22 -8.13
N ARG A 192 -10.33 18.85 -6.93
CA ARG A 192 -11.75 18.84 -6.57
C ARG A 192 -12.19 20.11 -5.83
N GLY A 193 -11.36 21.15 -5.80
CA GLY A 193 -11.69 22.42 -5.15
C GLY A 193 -11.74 22.34 -3.63
N ILE A 194 -11.07 21.34 -3.02
CA ILE A 194 -10.92 21.28 -1.57
C ILE A 194 -9.94 22.38 -1.14
N GLU A 195 -10.33 23.14 -0.12
CA GLU A 195 -9.60 24.32 0.32
C GLU A 195 -8.67 24.00 1.50
N ALA A 196 -8.98 22.96 2.28
CA ALA A 196 -8.11 22.52 3.37
C ALA A 196 -8.14 21.00 3.58
N VAL A 197 -7.02 20.48 4.07
CA VAL A 197 -6.93 19.12 4.58
C VAL A 197 -6.46 19.15 6.02
N PHE A 198 -7.13 18.39 6.87
CA PHE A 198 -6.78 18.19 8.27
C PHE A 198 -6.23 16.79 8.49
N VAL A 199 -5.29 16.66 9.43
CA VAL A 199 -4.67 15.37 9.78
C VAL A 199 -4.31 15.35 11.26
N LEU A 200 -4.43 14.16 11.86
CA LEU A 200 -3.92 13.86 13.20
C LEU A 200 -2.70 12.94 13.07
N GLY A 201 -1.55 13.36 13.59
CA GLY A 201 -0.34 12.53 13.61
C GLY A 201 0.94 13.32 13.83
N ASP A 202 2.10 12.67 13.59
CA ASP A 202 3.42 13.24 13.87
C ASP A 202 3.70 14.53 13.06
N PRO A 203 3.90 15.69 13.71
CA PRO A 203 4.24 16.94 13.03
C PRO A 203 5.56 16.91 12.26
N ALA A 204 6.55 16.13 12.72
CA ALA A 204 7.82 15.98 12.00
C ALA A 204 7.65 15.19 10.69
N TYR A 205 6.63 14.35 10.61
CA TYR A 205 6.26 13.65 9.38
C TYR A 205 5.43 14.55 8.45
N TYR A 206 4.29 15.06 8.93
CA TYR A 206 3.33 15.78 8.09
C TYR A 206 3.79 17.20 7.72
N GLY A 207 4.65 17.83 8.52
CA GLY A 207 5.27 19.12 8.20
C GLY A 207 6.01 19.14 6.87
N ARG A 208 6.51 17.99 6.39
CA ARG A 208 7.19 17.84 5.09
C ARG A 208 6.28 18.10 3.89
N PHE A 209 4.96 18.10 4.08
CA PHE A 209 3.96 18.41 3.05
C PHE A 209 3.33 19.80 3.25
N GLY A 210 3.76 20.55 4.26
CA GLY A 210 3.24 21.88 4.60
C GLY A 210 2.13 21.89 5.66
N PHE A 211 1.77 20.73 6.23
CA PHE A 211 0.87 20.71 7.38
C PHE A 211 1.50 21.38 8.60
N SER A 212 0.69 22.06 9.40
CA SER A 212 1.18 22.59 10.68
C SER A 212 0.07 22.66 11.73
N VAL A 213 0.49 22.54 12.99
CA VAL A 213 -0.38 22.77 14.16
C VAL A 213 -0.82 24.23 14.22
N GLY A 214 0.08 25.16 13.87
CA GLY A 214 -0.22 26.59 13.82
C GLY A 214 -1.38 26.93 12.88
N ALA A 215 -1.40 26.32 11.67
CA ALA A 215 -2.51 26.52 10.74
C ALA A 215 -3.85 25.97 11.28
N ALA A 216 -3.80 24.89 12.08
CA ALA A 216 -4.96 24.27 12.70
C ALA A 216 -5.49 25.03 13.94
N GLN A 217 -4.77 26.04 14.44
CA GLN A 217 -5.24 26.84 15.58
C GLN A 217 -6.56 27.56 15.27
N GLY A 218 -7.48 27.58 16.23
CA GLY A 218 -8.82 28.15 16.10
C GLY A 218 -9.84 27.24 15.42
N TYR A 219 -9.47 26.01 15.06
CA TYR A 219 -10.43 24.99 14.66
C TYR A 219 -10.69 24.02 15.81
N GLU A 220 -11.96 23.80 16.11
CA GLU A 220 -12.38 23.02 17.28
C GLU A 220 -12.96 21.67 16.86
N CYS A 221 -12.41 20.58 17.37
CA CYS A 221 -12.94 19.22 17.21
C CYS A 221 -12.40 18.31 18.33
N PRO A 222 -12.94 17.09 18.51
CA PRO A 222 -12.45 16.15 19.53
C PRO A 222 -10.95 15.82 19.42
N TYR A 223 -10.38 15.93 18.22
CA TYR A 223 -8.97 15.63 17.94
C TYR A 223 -8.04 16.83 18.08
N ALA A 224 -8.55 18.02 18.43
CA ALA A 224 -7.73 19.23 18.53
C ALA A 224 -6.63 19.05 19.59
N GLY A 225 -5.40 19.47 19.27
CA GLY A 225 -4.27 19.27 20.16
C GLY A 225 -2.91 19.36 19.45
N PRO A 226 -1.82 18.89 20.08
CA PRO A 226 -0.46 19.06 19.58
C PRO A 226 -0.15 18.25 18.31
N TYR A 227 -1.00 17.28 17.96
CA TYR A 227 -0.86 16.44 16.77
C TYR A 227 -1.85 16.80 15.66
N PHE A 228 -2.80 17.70 15.95
CA PHE A 228 -3.80 18.15 15.00
C PHE A 228 -3.23 19.23 14.10
N GLN A 229 -3.23 18.96 12.80
CA GLN A 229 -2.56 19.80 11.82
C GLN A 229 -3.45 20.08 10.64
N MET A 230 -3.22 21.21 9.98
CA MET A 230 -3.94 21.64 8.80
C MET A 230 -2.96 22.03 7.70
N LEU A 231 -3.34 21.75 6.46
CA LEU A 231 -2.75 22.31 5.26
C LEU A 231 -3.86 23.07 4.49
N ALA A 232 -3.68 24.38 4.31
CA ALA A 232 -4.46 25.14 3.34
C ALA A 232 -3.98 24.77 1.92
N LEU A 233 -4.92 24.57 1.00
CA LEU A 233 -4.65 24.17 -0.38
C LEU A 233 -4.69 25.35 -1.36
N ASN A 234 -5.19 26.51 -0.91
CA ASN A 234 -5.22 27.79 -1.60
C ASN A 234 -4.78 28.92 -0.65
N ASP A 235 -4.68 30.15 -1.17
CA ASP A 235 -4.30 31.34 -0.39
C ASP A 235 -5.49 32.02 0.30
N ALA A 236 -6.68 31.40 0.30
CA ALA A 236 -7.87 32.00 0.88
C ALA A 236 -7.78 32.01 2.41
N ALA A 237 -8.24 33.10 3.03
CA ALA A 237 -8.42 33.16 4.47
C ALA A 237 -9.64 32.31 4.86
N LEU A 238 -9.39 31.19 5.54
CA LEU A 238 -10.45 30.25 5.94
C LEU A 238 -11.00 30.61 7.34
N PRO A 239 -12.34 30.72 7.49
CA PRO A 239 -12.96 31.10 8.76
C PRO A 239 -12.74 30.03 9.82
N LYS A 240 -12.34 30.46 11.02
CA LYS A 240 -12.12 29.61 12.19
C LYS A 240 -13.45 29.16 12.82
N GLY A 241 -13.44 28.05 13.55
CA GLY A 241 -14.62 27.53 14.24
C GLY A 241 -14.69 26.01 14.35
N ALA A 242 -15.87 25.51 14.71
CA ALA A 242 -16.12 24.10 14.90
C ALA A 242 -15.99 23.30 13.60
N LEU A 243 -15.31 22.15 13.69
CA LEU A 243 -15.21 21.14 12.66
C LEU A 243 -15.91 19.87 13.14
N ARG A 244 -16.67 19.24 12.26
CA ARG A 244 -17.28 17.93 12.53
C ARG A 244 -16.82 16.90 11.52
N TYR A 245 -16.15 15.87 12.01
CA TYR A 245 -15.76 14.70 11.23
C TYR A 245 -17.00 13.88 10.84
N ALA A 246 -16.85 12.99 9.85
CA ALA A 246 -17.89 12.03 9.54
C ALA A 246 -18.16 11.12 10.75
N ALA A 247 -19.42 10.72 10.97
CA ALA A 247 -19.84 9.94 12.13
C ALA A 247 -19.00 8.65 12.39
N PRO A 248 -18.46 7.95 11.38
CA PRO A 248 -17.57 6.81 11.62
C PRO A 248 -16.33 7.10 12.48
N PHE A 249 -15.88 8.35 12.57
CA PHE A 249 -14.76 8.74 13.44
C PHE A 249 -15.10 8.64 14.93
N ASP A 250 -16.37 8.74 15.31
CA ASP A 250 -16.79 8.68 16.72
C ASP A 250 -16.55 7.29 17.35
N ALA A 251 -16.44 6.25 16.51
CA ALA A 251 -16.14 4.88 16.92
C ALA A 251 -14.64 4.53 16.90
N LEU A 252 -13.79 5.47 16.46
CA LEU A 252 -12.34 5.28 16.47
C LEU A 252 -11.84 5.57 17.89
N GLU A 253 -11.58 4.52 18.66
CA GLU A 253 -10.92 4.62 19.98
C GLU A 253 -9.40 4.86 19.80
N ASP A 254 -8.81 5.70 20.67
CA ASP A 254 -7.38 6.05 20.68
C ASP A 254 -6.44 4.89 21.10
#